data_AF-A0A1M5ZM85-F1
#
_entry.id   AF-A0A1M5ZM85-F1
#
_cell.length_a   1.000
_cell.length_b   1.000
_cell.length_c   1.000
_cell.angle_alpha   90.00
_cell.angle_beta   90.00
_cell.angle_gamma   90.00
#
_symmetry.space_group_name_H-M   'P 1'
#
loop_
_entity.id
_entity.type
_entity.pdbx_description
1 polymer ?
#
loop_
_entity_poly.entity_id
_entity_poly.type
_entity_poly.pdbx_seq_one_letter_code
_entity_poly.pdbx_strand_id
1 'polypeptide(L)'
;MRTARREQALVRVAPFFVEHYEVLKYQLTYRLGSSDMASDALHETYIKLSGPDARPPVRSPKSFLLRMATNLAIDRIRSDSRLLSSGDIDELLMPQQVADPSNALDARKDLEALAHIMDQMPARRRQLLFAARVEGVPQRELASRYGISLRLV
;
A
#
# COMPACT_ATOMS: atom_id res chain seq x y z
N MET A 1 -8.38 -32.80 -10.02
CA MET A 1 -7.90 -32.13 -11.25
C MET A 1 -7.81 -30.63 -10.95
N ARG A 2 -6.77 -30.13 -10.28
CA ARG A 2 -5.47 -29.66 -10.83
C ARG A 2 -5.62 -28.58 -11.92
N THR A 3 -6.07 -27.39 -11.55
CA THR A 3 -5.88 -26.15 -12.32
C THR A 3 -4.72 -25.35 -11.72
N ALA A 4 -3.65 -25.26 -12.51
CA ALA A 4 -2.51 -24.37 -12.45
C ALA A 4 -2.48 -23.34 -11.30
N ARG A 5 -1.88 -23.74 -10.17
CA ARG A 5 -1.18 -22.81 -9.27
C ARG A 5 0.02 -22.29 -10.07
N ARG A 6 -0.21 -21.22 -10.84
CA ARG A 6 0.81 -20.47 -11.59
C ARG A 6 2.04 -20.34 -10.67
N GLU A 7 3.14 -20.99 -11.01
CA GLU A 7 4.42 -20.81 -10.34
C GLU A 7 4.77 -19.32 -10.47
N GLN A 8 4.43 -18.53 -9.46
CA GLN A 8 4.67 -17.10 -9.47
C GLN A 8 6.17 -16.89 -9.33
N ALA A 9 6.82 -16.61 -10.45
CA ALA A 9 8.22 -16.24 -10.49
C ALA A 9 8.45 -15.03 -9.59
N LEU A 10 9.50 -15.13 -8.78
CA LEU A 10 9.96 -14.06 -7.92
C LEU A 10 10.53 -12.93 -8.79
N VAL A 11 9.88 -11.76 -8.81
CA VAL A 11 10.27 -10.63 -9.66
C VAL A 11 11.14 -9.65 -8.88
N ARG A 12 12.25 -9.21 -9.50
CA ARG A 12 13.08 -8.13 -8.96
C ARG A 12 12.31 -6.82 -8.98
N VAL A 13 12.28 -6.13 -7.84
CA VAL A 13 11.40 -4.97 -7.63
C VAL A 13 11.84 -3.74 -8.43
N ALA A 14 13.15 -3.47 -8.51
CA ALA A 14 13.66 -2.26 -9.18
C ALA A 14 13.44 -2.25 -10.72
N PRO A 15 13.72 -3.33 -11.47
CA PRO A 15 13.40 -3.36 -12.90
C PRO A 15 11.90 -3.22 -13.18
N PHE A 16 11.07 -3.91 -12.37
CA PHE A 16 9.61 -3.81 -12.48
C PHE A 16 9.12 -2.37 -12.25
N PHE A 17 9.70 -1.66 -11.27
CA PHE A 17 9.38 -0.27 -10.99
C PHE A 17 9.62 0.64 -12.20
N VAL A 18 10.79 0.52 -12.85
CA VAL A 18 11.15 1.35 -14.00
C VAL A 18 10.21 1.07 -15.18
N GLU A 19 9.94 -0.21 -15.46
CA GLU A 19 9.06 -0.62 -16.55
C GLU A 19 7.61 -0.15 -16.36
N HIS A 20 7.12 -0.11 -15.11
CA HIS A 20 5.72 0.19 -14.80
C HIS A 20 5.52 1.56 -14.14
N TYR A 21 6.48 2.47 -14.27
CA TYR A 21 6.48 3.76 -13.57
C TYR A 21 5.18 4.55 -13.77
N GLU A 22 4.73 4.72 -15.03
CA GLU A 22 3.52 5.48 -15.35
C GLU A 22 2.25 4.85 -14.78
N VAL A 23 2.17 3.51 -14.81
CA VAL A 23 1.04 2.79 -14.21
C VAL A 23 1.00 2.98 -12.70
N LEU A 24 2.16 2.94 -12.05
CA LEU A 24 2.27 3.18 -10.61
C LEU A 24 1.92 4.64 -10.26
N LYS A 25 2.37 5.60 -11.08
CA LYS A 25 2.09 7.03 -10.91
C LYS A 25 0.61 7.34 -11.04
N TYR A 26 -0.03 6.81 -12.08
CA TYR A 26 -1.47 6.95 -12.28
C TYR A 26 -2.27 6.41 -11.08
N GLN A 27 -1.94 5.21 -10.63
CA GLN A 27 -2.63 4.58 -9.50
C GLN A 27 -2.39 5.28 -8.16
N LEU A 28 -1.19 5.84 -7.94
CA LEU A 28 -0.91 6.66 -6.76
C LEU A 28 -1.60 8.01 -6.83
N THR A 29 -1.66 8.64 -8.00
CA THR A 29 -2.38 9.91 -8.20
C THR A 29 -3.85 9.73 -7.83
N TYR A 30 -4.47 8.64 -8.27
CA TYR A 30 -5.84 8.30 -7.90
C TYR A 30 -6.03 8.10 -6.38
N ARG A 31 -5.03 7.52 -5.70
CA ARG A 31 -5.09 7.24 -4.26
C ARG A 31 -4.81 8.45 -3.38
N LEU A 32 -3.94 9.34 -3.84
CA LEU A 32 -3.45 10.49 -3.08
C LEU A 32 -4.15 11.79 -3.46
N GLY A 33 -5.00 11.78 -4.49
CA GLY A 33 -5.66 12.98 -5.01
C GLY A 33 -4.71 14.00 -5.66
N SER A 34 -3.41 13.71 -5.76
CA SER A 34 -2.38 14.63 -6.25
C SER A 34 -1.29 13.91 -7.03
N SER A 35 -1.03 14.40 -8.25
CA SER A 35 0.03 13.89 -9.14
C SER A 35 1.43 14.25 -8.62
N ASP A 36 1.57 15.40 -7.96
CA ASP A 36 2.84 15.84 -7.40
C ASP A 36 3.24 14.96 -6.23
N MET A 37 2.30 14.72 -5.30
CA MET A 37 2.51 13.80 -4.19
C MET A 37 2.80 12.36 -4.65
N ALA A 38 2.15 11.92 -5.73
CA ALA A 38 2.45 10.62 -6.35
C ALA A 38 3.86 10.57 -6.93
N SER A 39 4.32 11.65 -7.58
CA SER A 39 5.65 11.75 -8.17
C SER A 39 6.73 11.72 -7.09
N ASP A 40 6.55 12.48 -6.01
CA ASP A 40 7.46 12.53 -4.87
C ASP A 40 7.55 11.17 -4.16
N ALA A 41 6.40 10.55 -3.89
CA ALA A 41 6.34 9.23 -3.28
C ALA A 41 7.05 8.16 -4.11
N LEU A 42 6.93 8.21 -5.45
CA LEU A 42 7.64 7.32 -6.35
C LEU A 42 9.14 7.63 -6.40
N HIS A 43 9.54 8.90 -6.31
CA HIS A 43 10.94 9.28 -6.25
C HIS A 43 11.62 8.71 -4.99
N GLU A 44 11.02 8.88 -3.82
CA GLU A 44 11.52 8.28 -2.58
C GLU A 44 11.54 6.74 -2.64
N THR A 45 10.53 6.15 -3.26
CA THR A 45 10.46 4.71 -3.52
C THR A 45 11.66 4.27 -4.34
N TYR A 46 12.01 5.00 -5.41
CA TYR A 46 13.18 4.71 -6.23
C TYR A 46 14.49 4.80 -5.44
N ILE A 47 14.70 5.87 -4.66
CA ILE A 47 15.88 6.02 -3.81
C ILE A 47 16.06 4.80 -2.89
N LYS A 48 14.98 4.33 -2.26
CA LYS A 48 15.03 3.14 -1.39
C LYS A 48 15.33 1.85 -2.14
N LEU A 49 14.93 1.73 -3.40
CA LEU A 49 15.21 0.55 -4.22
C LEU A 49 16.63 0.55 -4.78
N SER A 50 17.22 1.72 -4.98
CA SER A 50 18.59 1.90 -5.49
C SER A 50 19.66 1.84 -4.39
N GLY A 51 19.27 1.86 -3.11
CA GLY A 51 20.18 1.72 -1.99
C GLY A 51 20.70 0.29 -1.76
N PRO A 52 21.67 0.11 -0.85
CA PRO A 52 22.24 -1.21 -0.50
C PRO A 52 21.20 -2.19 0.08
N ASP A 53 20.06 -1.69 0.55
CA ASP A 53 18.92 -2.47 1.05
C ASP A 53 17.94 -2.92 -0.05
N ALA A 54 18.41 -3.06 -1.30
CA ALA A 54 17.61 -3.54 -2.42
C ALA A 54 16.87 -4.83 -2.03
N ARG A 55 15.54 -4.73 -1.96
CA ARG A 55 14.71 -5.77 -1.35
C ARG A 55 14.69 -7.04 -2.20
N PRO A 56 14.58 -8.22 -1.55
CA PRO A 56 14.54 -9.49 -2.26
C PRO A 56 13.36 -9.53 -3.23
N PRO A 57 13.43 -10.41 -4.24
CA PRO A 57 12.33 -10.65 -5.15
C PRO A 57 11.02 -10.92 -4.40
N VAL A 58 9.91 -10.38 -4.90
CA VAL A 58 8.58 -10.52 -4.26
C VAL A 58 7.59 -11.18 -5.22
N ARG A 59 6.57 -11.83 -4.65
CA ARG A 59 5.49 -12.47 -5.41
C ARG A 59 4.58 -11.47 -6.13
N SER A 60 4.46 -10.25 -5.60
CA SER A 60 3.54 -9.23 -6.11
C SER A 60 4.21 -7.85 -6.11
N PRO A 61 5.09 -7.56 -7.08
CA PRO A 61 5.92 -6.35 -7.11
C PRO A 61 5.08 -5.07 -7.18
N LYS A 62 4.01 -5.05 -8.00
CA LYS A 62 3.08 -3.92 -8.09
C LYS A 62 2.45 -3.57 -6.73
N SER A 63 1.86 -4.55 -6.05
CA SER A 63 1.22 -4.35 -4.74
C SER A 63 2.22 -3.94 -3.67
N PHE A 64 3.44 -4.47 -3.74
CA PHE A 64 4.54 -4.08 -2.87
C PHE A 64 4.93 -2.60 -3.08
N LEU A 65 5.16 -2.19 -4.32
CA LEU A 65 5.55 -0.83 -4.69
C LEU A 65 4.48 0.19 -4.33
N LEU A 66 3.22 -0.06 -4.68
CA LEU A 66 2.11 0.82 -4.33
C LEU A 66 1.99 0.98 -2.82
N ARG A 67 2.15 -0.10 -2.04
CA ARG A 67 2.14 -0.01 -0.56
C ARG A 67 3.30 0.85 -0.07
N MET A 68 4.50 0.61 -0.57
CA MET A 68 5.68 1.35 -0.13
C MET A 68 5.56 2.85 -0.41
N ALA A 69 5.17 3.21 -1.63
CA ALA A 69 4.97 4.60 -2.03
C ALA A 69 3.81 5.26 -1.26
N THR A 70 2.68 4.55 -1.08
CA THR A 70 1.54 5.09 -0.29
C THR A 70 1.96 5.38 1.16
N ASN A 71 2.71 4.47 1.79
CA ASN A 71 3.18 4.67 3.16
C ASN A 71 4.15 5.86 3.27
N LEU A 72 5.05 6.00 2.30
CA LEU A 72 5.97 7.15 2.23
C LEU A 72 5.21 8.47 2.11
N ALA A 73 4.22 8.53 1.22
CA ALA A 73 3.35 9.70 1.08
C ALA A 73 2.61 10.03 2.39
N ILE A 74 1.99 9.04 3.04
CA ILE A 74 1.28 9.22 4.31
C ILE A 74 2.22 9.69 5.42
N ASP A 75 3.41 9.10 5.52
CA ASP A 75 4.42 9.50 6.51
C ASP A 75 4.85 10.96 6.29
N ARG A 76 4.99 11.38 5.03
CA ARG A 76 5.29 12.77 4.64
C ARG A 76 4.15 13.71 5.03
N ILE A 77 2.90 13.42 4.63
CA ILE A 77 1.71 14.21 4.99
C ILE A 77 1.59 14.34 6.51
N ARG A 78 1.79 13.26 7.27
CA ARG A 78 1.77 13.28 8.74
C ARG A 78 2.93 14.09 9.32
N SER A 79 4.09 14.11 8.66
CA SER A 79 5.22 14.93 9.08
C SER A 79 5.00 16.41 8.83
N ASP A 80 4.42 16.77 7.69
CA ASP A 80 4.09 18.15 7.34
C ASP A 80 2.89 18.67 8.14
N SER A 81 1.89 17.82 8.42
CA SER A 81 0.74 18.17 9.27
C SER A 81 1.06 18.18 10.77
N ARG A 82 2.20 17.67 11.24
CA ARG A 82 2.65 18.07 12.60
C ARG A 82 2.92 19.58 12.71
N LEU A 83 2.91 20.31 11.58
CA LEU A 83 2.95 21.77 11.49
C LEU A 83 1.56 22.41 11.23
N LEU A 84 0.48 21.63 10.99
CA LEU A 84 -0.89 22.11 10.65
C LEU A 84 -2.02 21.21 11.23
N SER A 85 -3.06 21.80 11.81
CA SER A 85 -4.13 21.10 12.57
C SER A 85 -4.84 19.95 11.83
N SER A 86 -5.24 18.91 12.57
CA SER A 86 -5.70 17.58 12.13
C SER A 86 -6.95 17.51 11.24
N GLY A 87 -7.65 18.62 11.00
CA GLY A 87 -8.98 18.66 10.38
C GLY A 87 -8.98 18.60 8.85
N ASP A 88 -7.92 19.07 8.19
CA ASP A 88 -7.89 19.24 6.73
C ASP A 88 -7.52 17.95 5.97
N ILE A 89 -7.29 16.85 6.70
CA ILE A 89 -6.67 15.63 6.17
C ILE A 89 -7.68 14.68 5.54
N ASP A 90 -8.89 14.58 6.10
CA ASP A 90 -9.90 13.64 5.59
C ASP A 90 -10.36 13.99 4.18
N GLU A 91 -10.36 15.28 3.82
CA GLU A 91 -10.77 15.76 2.50
C GLU A 91 -9.70 15.51 1.41
N LEU A 92 -8.41 15.55 1.77
CA LEU A 92 -7.30 15.27 0.84
C LEU A 92 -7.14 13.76 0.55
N LEU A 93 -7.54 12.90 1.50
CA LEU A 93 -7.43 11.44 1.39
C LEU A 93 -8.65 10.76 0.75
N MET A 94 -9.70 11.52 0.39
CA MET A 94 -10.85 10.96 -0.33
C MET A 94 -10.45 10.60 -1.77
N PRO A 95 -10.40 9.31 -2.16
CA PRO A 95 -10.17 8.95 -3.54
C PRO A 95 -11.32 9.50 -4.39
N GLN A 96 -11.02 10.33 -5.40
CA GLN A 96 -12.02 10.76 -6.37
C GLN A 96 -12.55 9.53 -7.10
N GLN A 97 -13.76 9.09 -6.75
CA GLN A 97 -14.36 7.88 -7.28
C GLN A 97 -14.71 8.06 -8.76
N VAL A 98 -13.92 7.45 -9.64
CA VAL A 98 -14.38 7.06 -10.97
C VAL A 98 -14.23 5.54 -11.06
N ALA A 99 -15.27 4.84 -10.61
CA ALA A 99 -15.33 3.40 -10.70
C ALA A 99 -15.62 2.99 -12.16
N ASP A 100 -14.73 2.20 -12.77
CA ASP A 100 -15.00 1.49 -14.01
C ASP A 100 -16.04 0.38 -13.72
N PRO A 101 -17.25 0.44 -14.30
CA PRO A 101 -18.33 -0.50 -14.00
C PRO A 101 -18.00 -1.96 -14.31
N SER A 102 -17.09 -2.20 -15.27
CA SER A 102 -16.79 -3.54 -15.74
C SER A 102 -16.00 -4.39 -14.74
N ASN A 103 -15.43 -3.78 -13.68
CA ASN A 103 -14.65 -4.44 -12.64
C ASN A 103 -15.41 -4.69 -11.33
N ALA A 104 -16.68 -4.24 -11.23
CA ALA A 104 -17.41 -4.20 -9.96
C ALA A 104 -17.79 -5.60 -9.43
N LEU A 105 -18.11 -6.56 -10.30
CA LEU A 105 -18.50 -7.92 -9.90
C LEU A 105 -17.31 -8.72 -9.36
N ASP A 106 -16.16 -8.64 -10.02
CA ASP A 106 -14.95 -9.35 -9.58
C ASP A 106 -14.37 -8.70 -8.32
N ALA A 107 -14.37 -7.36 -8.24
CA ALA A 107 -13.99 -6.64 -7.02
C ALA A 107 -14.85 -7.02 -5.82
N ARG A 108 -16.16 -7.25 -6.04
CA ARG A 108 -17.08 -7.67 -4.97
C ARG A 108 -16.81 -9.10 -4.49
N LYS A 109 -16.52 -10.03 -5.40
CA LYS A 109 -16.11 -11.40 -5.03
C LYS A 109 -14.79 -11.42 -4.28
N ASP A 110 -13.82 -10.62 -4.71
CA ASP A 110 -12.54 -10.48 -4.03
C ASP A 110 -12.71 -9.89 -2.62
N LEU A 111 -13.61 -8.93 -2.46
CA LEU A 111 -13.94 -8.33 -1.16
C LEU A 111 -14.62 -9.33 -0.22
N GLU A 112 -15.57 -10.12 -0.72
CA GLU A 112 -16.22 -11.20 0.06
C GLU A 112 -15.21 -12.26 0.50
N ALA A 113 -14.31 -12.68 -0.39
CA ALA A 113 -13.24 -13.62 -0.05
C ALA A 113 -12.29 -13.05 1.02
N LEU A 114 -11.92 -11.77 0.90
CA LEU A 114 -11.08 -11.09 1.89
C LEU A 114 -11.78 -10.99 3.25
N ALA A 115 -13.06 -10.62 3.27
CA ALA A 115 -13.85 -10.54 4.50
C ALA A 115 -13.90 -11.89 5.22
N HIS A 116 -14.13 -12.97 4.48
CA HIS A 116 -14.14 -14.33 5.05
C HIS A 116 -12.79 -14.71 5.68
N ILE A 117 -11.67 -14.37 5.01
CA ILE A 117 -10.33 -14.61 5.55
C ILE A 117 -10.10 -13.77 6.82
N MET A 118 -10.54 -12.51 6.84
CA MET A 118 -10.43 -11.64 8.01
C MET A 118 -11.21 -12.19 9.20
N ASP A 119 -12.40 -12.76 8.98
CA ASP A 119 -13.22 -13.34 10.05
C ASP A 119 -12.56 -14.56 10.70
N GLN A 120 -11.79 -15.35 9.94
CA GLN A 120 -11.03 -16.47 10.48
C GLN A 120 -9.78 -16.05 11.27
N MET A 121 -9.37 -14.78 11.22
CA MET A 121 -8.21 -14.30 11.98
C MET A 121 -8.55 -14.03 13.45
N PRO A 122 -7.61 -14.28 14.39
CA PRO A 122 -7.74 -13.79 15.76
C PRO A 122 -7.86 -12.26 15.80
N ALA A 123 -8.69 -11.75 16.71
CA ALA A 123 -9.03 -10.33 16.82
C ALA A 123 -7.81 -9.40 16.78
N ARG A 124 -6.74 -9.73 17.51
CA ARG A 124 -5.51 -8.92 17.54
C ARG A 124 -4.83 -8.80 16.18
N ARG A 125 -4.81 -9.88 15.37
CA ARG A 125 -4.23 -9.84 14.01
C ARG A 125 -5.11 -9.05 13.06
N ARG A 126 -6.42 -9.18 13.17
CA ARG A 126 -7.40 -8.44 12.36
C ARG A 126 -7.29 -6.93 12.61
N GLN A 127 -7.24 -6.52 13.87
CA GLN A 127 -7.06 -5.11 14.28
C GLN A 127 -5.75 -4.53 13.76
N LEU A 128 -4.64 -5.27 13.90
CA LEU A 128 -3.35 -4.83 13.39
C LEU A 128 -3.35 -4.69 11.86
N LEU A 129 -3.94 -5.65 11.15
CA LEU A 129 -4.07 -5.60 9.70
C LEU A 129 -4.94 -4.42 9.24
N PHE A 130 -6.06 -4.19 9.93
CA PHE A 130 -6.97 -3.08 9.63
C PHE A 130 -6.28 -1.73 9.83
N ALA A 131 -5.64 -1.52 10.99
CA ALA A 131 -4.88 -0.31 11.27
C ALA A 131 -3.74 -0.08 10.23
N ALA A 132 -3.07 -1.15 9.81
CA ALA A 132 -2.00 -1.06 8.83
C ALA A 132 -2.46 -0.77 7.39
N ARG A 133 -3.69 -1.16 7.03
CA ARG A 133 -4.14 -1.19 5.62
C ARG A 133 -5.28 -0.24 5.31
N VAL A 134 -6.14 0.03 6.28
CA VAL A 134 -7.30 0.90 6.15
C VAL A 134 -7.01 2.26 6.78
N GLU A 135 -6.52 2.28 8.01
CA GLU A 135 -6.15 3.53 8.71
C GLU A 135 -4.76 4.07 8.31
N GLY A 136 -4.00 3.28 7.53
CA GLY A 136 -2.67 3.64 7.06
C GLY A 136 -1.67 3.93 8.19
N VAL A 137 -1.83 3.34 9.38
CA VAL A 137 -0.97 3.59 10.53
C VAL A 137 0.45 3.08 10.22
N PRO A 138 1.52 3.87 10.49
CA PRO A 138 2.87 3.50 10.12
C PRO A 138 3.34 2.28 10.93
N GLN A 139 4.17 1.44 10.33
CA GLN A 139 4.63 0.21 11.00
C GLN A 139 5.34 0.48 12.34
N ARG A 140 6.04 1.61 12.47
CA ARG A 140 6.68 2.03 13.72
C ARG A 140 5.65 2.30 14.82
N GLU A 141 4.57 2.99 14.48
CA GLU A 141 3.51 3.30 15.43
C GLU A 141 2.71 2.03 15.79
N LEU A 142 2.48 1.13 14.83
CA LEU A 142 1.89 -0.18 15.10
C LEU A 142 2.76 -1.03 16.04
N ALA A 143 4.08 -1.06 15.81
CA ALA A 143 5.02 -1.76 16.69
C ALA A 143 4.89 -1.27 18.14
N SER A 144 4.89 0.05 18.33
CA SER A 144 4.71 0.68 19.65
C SER A 144 3.32 0.41 20.24
N ARG A 145 2.24 0.61 19.46
CA ARG A 145 0.84 0.46 19.91
C ARG A 145 0.51 -0.96 20.33
N TYR A 146 1.08 -1.96 19.66
CA TYR A 146 0.80 -3.38 19.90
C TYR A 146 1.90 -4.11 20.69
N GLY A 147 2.97 -3.42 21.09
CA GLY A 147 4.08 -3.98 21.88
C GLY A 147 4.84 -5.08 21.15
N ILE A 148 5.03 -4.94 19.83
CA ILE A 148 5.72 -5.93 18.99
C ILE A 148 6.91 -5.30 18.27
N SER A 149 7.87 -6.12 17.84
CA SER A 149 9.03 -5.60 17.10
C SER A 149 8.63 -5.14 15.71
N LEU A 150 9.37 -4.17 15.15
CA LEU A 150 9.19 -3.71 13.76
C LEU A 150 9.27 -4.84 12.73
N ARG A 151 10.03 -5.90 13.02
CA ARG A 151 10.14 -7.08 12.16
C ARG A 151 8.88 -7.96 12.20
N LEU A 152 8.11 -7.87 13.29
CA LEU A 152 6.91 -8.67 13.52
C LEU A 152 5.62 -7.99 13.00
N VAL A 153 5.65 -6.67 12.76
CA VAL A 153 4.55 -5.89 12.13
C VAL A 153 4.46 -6.14 10.63
#